data_AF-A0A972HD32-F1
#
_entry.id   AF-A0A972HD32-F1
#
_cell.length_a   1.000
_cell.length_b   1.000
_cell.length_c   1.000
_cell.angle_alpha   90.00
_cell.angle_beta   90.00
_cell.angle_gamma   90.00
#
_symmetry.space_group_name_H-M   'P 1'
#
loop_
_entity.id
_entity.type
_entity.pdbx_description
1 polymer ?
#
loop_
_entity_poly.entity_id
_entity_poly.type
_entity_poly.pdbx_seq_one_letter_code
_entity_poly.pdbx_strand_id
1 'polypeptide(L)'
;MAFEALVTPAKGTSASTEIPHTRAGFVVGLVGVGIAMVAFFANLSAASTLANGDVVAAKTTLAWSFGLTTLAFGTVKFGIAIVLIGILVRIWFRLESIKETLPALKSDGEDRHRVGSETNTDYGVATVTKTEPAPLPIHRMAKTMWAPMLVMGYMILVAGTIMSFVWSSNVGSDPGAAIDAAAWTQGLQFLGEALLLSGISFLLASILANLRSGGGEVQRQLGLPVVTLKMPVTAKAFIALMMMGLVAGVVQFVLYVVGTSSTDAGQIATAAAWLGPLRELSLGLLLSGIVLALATIANVLGFQFNRIKGIVTAS
;
A
#
# COMPACT_ATOMS: atom_id res chain seq x y z
N MET A 1 -3.45 -11.21 -17.04
CA MET A 1 -2.53 -10.68 -18.07
C MET A 1 -1.64 -9.55 -17.54
N ALA A 2 -2.16 -8.46 -16.94
CA ALA A 2 -1.31 -7.36 -16.44
C ALA A 2 -0.34 -7.74 -15.27
N PHE A 3 -0.77 -8.62 -14.35
CA PHE A 3 0.05 -9.03 -13.19
C PHE A 3 1.28 -9.88 -13.57
N GLU A 4 1.10 -10.89 -14.43
CA GLU A 4 2.21 -11.73 -14.88
C GLU A 4 3.22 -10.92 -15.70
N ALA A 5 2.77 -10.06 -16.62
CA ALA A 5 3.68 -9.25 -17.42
C ALA A 5 4.57 -8.28 -16.61
N LEU A 6 4.13 -7.85 -15.41
CA LEU A 6 4.87 -6.93 -14.54
C LEU A 6 5.67 -7.62 -13.44
N VAL A 7 5.33 -8.86 -13.07
CA VAL A 7 5.86 -9.53 -11.87
C VAL A 7 6.57 -10.84 -12.17
N THR A 8 6.26 -11.50 -13.29
CA THR A 8 7.03 -12.65 -13.78
C THR A 8 8.00 -12.17 -14.86
N PRO A 9 9.31 -12.16 -14.59
CA PRO A 9 10.33 -11.83 -15.57
C PRO A 9 10.26 -12.77 -16.77
N ALA A 10 10.63 -12.28 -17.96
CA ALA A 10 10.71 -13.12 -19.15
C ALA A 10 11.74 -14.26 -18.94
N LYS A 11 11.45 -15.45 -19.46
CA LYS A 11 12.40 -16.58 -19.38
C LYS A 11 13.77 -16.17 -19.95
N GLY A 12 14.82 -16.26 -19.13
CA GLY A 12 16.19 -15.92 -19.50
C GLY A 12 16.72 -14.58 -18.94
N THR A 13 15.91 -13.77 -18.25
CA THR A 13 16.42 -12.58 -17.55
C THR A 13 17.06 -12.97 -16.20
N SER A 14 18.27 -12.47 -15.95
CA SER A 14 18.95 -12.60 -14.65
C SER A 14 18.60 -11.44 -13.72
N ALA A 15 18.69 -11.66 -12.41
CA ALA A 15 18.53 -10.62 -11.40
C ALA A 15 19.51 -9.44 -11.56
N SER A 16 20.62 -9.62 -12.30
CA SER A 16 21.59 -8.57 -12.62
C SER A 16 21.16 -7.62 -13.74
N THR A 17 20.18 -8.01 -14.57
CA THR A 17 19.73 -7.27 -15.76
C THR A 17 18.46 -6.45 -15.55
N GLU A 18 17.83 -6.51 -14.37
CA GLU A 18 16.60 -5.75 -14.12
C GLU A 18 16.83 -4.26 -13.86
N ILE A 19 15.86 -3.47 -14.32
CA ILE A 19 15.73 -2.06 -13.94
C ILE A 19 15.74 -1.98 -12.40
N PRO A 20 16.57 -1.10 -11.81
CA PRO A 20 16.65 -0.99 -10.36
C PRO A 20 15.39 -0.28 -9.82
N HIS A 21 14.28 -1.01 -9.71
CA HIS A 21 13.01 -0.57 -9.13
C HIS A 21 13.20 0.15 -7.79
N THR A 22 14.15 -0.33 -6.98
CA THR A 22 14.56 0.33 -5.73
C THR A 22 15.09 1.74 -5.97
N ARG A 23 16.00 1.94 -6.94
CA ARG A 23 16.53 3.27 -7.29
C ARG A 23 15.44 4.17 -7.87
N ALA A 24 14.61 3.64 -8.76
CA ALA A 24 13.47 4.38 -9.32
C ALA A 24 12.52 4.85 -8.23
N GLY A 25 12.14 3.96 -7.29
CA GLY A 25 11.30 4.31 -6.14
C GLY A 25 11.93 5.36 -5.23
N PHE A 26 13.25 5.28 -4.97
CA PHE A 26 13.97 6.31 -4.22
C PHE A 26 13.96 7.67 -4.92
N VAL A 27 14.22 7.71 -6.23
CA VAL A 27 14.19 8.95 -7.01
C VAL A 27 12.80 9.58 -6.97
N VAL A 28 11.75 8.79 -7.20
CA VAL A 28 10.36 9.27 -7.09
C VAL A 28 10.05 9.78 -5.68
N GLY A 29 10.52 9.07 -4.65
CA GLY A 29 10.40 9.52 -3.26
C GLY A 29 11.07 10.87 -3.01
N LEU A 30 12.30 11.06 -3.51
CA LEU A 30 13.03 12.33 -3.39
C LEU A 30 12.35 13.47 -4.15
N VAL A 31 11.78 13.21 -5.32
CA VAL A 31 10.94 14.18 -6.04
C VAL A 31 9.75 14.60 -5.18
N GLY A 32 9.06 13.64 -4.55
CA GLY A 32 7.98 13.91 -3.61
C GLY A 32 8.44 14.80 -2.44
N VAL A 33 9.60 14.51 -1.84
CA VAL A 33 10.18 15.35 -0.78
C VAL A 33 10.50 16.76 -1.28
N GLY A 34 11.04 16.90 -2.50
CA GLY A 34 11.30 18.20 -3.10
C GLY A 34 10.03 19.04 -3.25
N ILE A 35 8.93 18.43 -3.70
CA ILE A 35 7.62 19.11 -3.78
C ILE A 35 7.11 19.50 -2.38
N ALA A 36 7.27 18.62 -1.38
CA ALA A 36 6.89 18.93 0.00
C ALA A 36 7.67 20.12 0.56
N MET A 37 8.96 20.26 0.23
CA MET A 37 9.78 21.39 0.65
C MET A 37 9.28 22.70 0.05
N VAL A 38 8.91 22.72 -1.24
CA VAL A 38 8.30 23.90 -1.88
C VAL A 38 7.00 24.27 -1.18
N ALA A 39 6.13 23.30 -0.93
CA ALA A 39 4.85 23.53 -0.25
C ALA A 39 5.04 24.02 1.20
N PHE A 40 6.05 23.51 1.90
CA PHE A 40 6.42 23.95 3.25
C PHE A 40 6.81 25.43 3.28
N PHE A 41 7.71 25.86 2.39
CA PHE A 41 8.09 27.28 2.32
C PHE A 41 6.92 28.17 1.89
N ALA A 42 6.03 27.69 1.01
CA ALA A 42 4.81 28.39 0.65
C ALA A 42 3.85 28.56 1.85
N ASN A 43 3.72 27.54 2.70
CA ASN A 43 2.93 27.62 3.93
C ASN A 43 3.54 28.62 4.92
N LEU A 44 4.88 28.64 5.05
CA LEU A 44 5.58 29.64 5.87
C LEU A 44 5.36 31.06 5.34
N SER A 45 5.46 31.27 4.03
CA SER A 45 5.21 32.59 3.42
C SER A 45 3.75 33.01 3.55
N ALA A 46 2.81 32.06 3.49
CA ALA A 46 1.40 32.36 3.73
C ALA A 46 1.16 32.81 5.17
N ALA A 47 1.81 32.15 6.14
CA ALA A 47 1.74 32.52 7.55
C ALA A 47 2.30 33.93 7.80
N SER A 48 3.44 34.29 7.19
CA SER A 48 4.00 35.64 7.30
C SER A 48 3.10 36.69 6.64
N THR A 49 2.53 36.37 5.48
CA THR A 49 1.61 37.26 4.76
C THR A 49 0.33 37.53 5.56
N LEU A 50 -0.20 36.49 6.22
CA LEU A 50 -1.35 36.61 7.11
C LEU A 50 -1.03 37.49 8.33
N ALA A 51 0.15 37.34 8.92
CA ALA A 51 0.61 38.18 10.03
C ALA A 51 0.73 39.67 9.64
N ASN A 52 1.01 39.94 8.36
CA ASN A 52 1.06 41.30 7.81
C ASN A 52 -0.32 41.85 7.39
N GLY A 53 -1.41 41.10 7.60
CA GLY A 53 -2.78 41.54 7.38
C GLY A 53 -3.37 41.25 6.00
N ASP A 54 -2.60 40.67 5.06
CA ASP A 54 -3.12 40.32 3.73
C ASP A 54 -3.72 38.90 3.72
N VAL A 55 -4.99 38.83 4.12
CA VAL A 55 -5.75 37.57 4.24
C VAL A 55 -5.97 36.91 2.87
N VAL A 56 -6.15 37.70 1.81
CA VAL A 56 -6.46 37.17 0.46
C VAL A 56 -5.22 36.53 -0.14
N ALA A 57 -4.06 37.19 -0.08
CA ALA A 57 -2.80 36.62 -0.56
C ALA A 57 -2.38 35.38 0.25
N ALA A 58 -2.60 35.39 1.57
CA ALA A 58 -2.35 34.24 2.42
C ALA A 58 -3.24 33.04 2.02
N LYS A 59 -4.55 33.23 1.89
CA LYS A 59 -5.49 32.17 1.47
C LYS A 59 -5.20 31.65 0.07
N THR A 60 -4.83 32.53 -0.86
CA THR A 60 -4.42 32.18 -2.22
C THR A 60 -3.22 31.24 -2.19
N THR A 61 -2.24 31.54 -1.34
CA THR A 61 -1.04 30.73 -1.19
C THR A 61 -1.33 29.37 -0.55
N LEU A 62 -2.13 29.35 0.52
CA LEU A 62 -2.54 28.13 1.21
C LEU A 62 -3.32 27.17 0.31
N ALA A 63 -4.09 27.70 -0.64
CA ALA A 63 -4.91 26.89 -1.54
C ALA A 63 -4.06 25.97 -2.44
N TRP A 64 -3.06 26.52 -3.15
CA TRP A 64 -2.22 25.70 -4.03
C TRP A 64 -1.16 24.91 -3.25
N SER A 65 -0.64 25.47 -2.14
CA SER A 65 0.35 24.77 -1.32
C SER A 65 -0.26 23.55 -0.64
N PHE A 66 -1.55 23.58 -0.28
CA PHE A 66 -2.28 22.41 0.20
C PHE A 66 -2.25 21.28 -0.82
N GLY A 67 -2.59 21.56 -2.09
CA GLY A 67 -2.62 20.53 -3.12
C GLY A 67 -1.26 19.99 -3.52
N LEU A 68 -0.20 20.81 -3.46
CA LEU A 68 1.16 20.32 -3.59
C LEU A 68 1.59 19.48 -2.41
N THR A 69 1.19 19.82 -1.18
CA THR A 69 1.50 19.04 0.03
C THR A 69 0.96 17.62 -0.12
N THR A 70 -0.31 17.48 -0.50
CA THR A 70 -0.92 16.16 -0.63
C THR A 70 -0.36 15.37 -1.81
N LEU A 71 -0.08 16.02 -2.94
CA LEU A 71 0.60 15.38 -4.08
C LEU A 71 2.01 14.91 -3.72
N ALA A 72 2.76 15.72 -2.95
CA ALA A 72 4.09 15.36 -2.49
C ALA A 72 4.06 14.07 -1.66
N PHE A 73 3.18 14.02 -0.64
CA PHE A 73 3.02 12.81 0.16
C PHE A 73 2.49 11.63 -0.64
N GLY A 74 1.59 11.85 -1.60
CA GLY A 74 1.15 10.82 -2.54
C GLY A 74 2.28 10.29 -3.42
N THR A 75 3.16 11.16 -3.90
CA THR A 75 4.33 10.81 -4.71
C THR A 75 5.35 10.00 -3.91
N VAL A 76 5.59 10.36 -2.64
CA VAL A 76 6.42 9.55 -1.73
C VAL A 76 5.85 8.14 -1.58
N LYS A 77 4.54 8.03 -1.30
CA LYS A 77 3.86 6.73 -1.17
C LYS A 77 3.89 5.93 -2.49
N PHE A 78 3.76 6.60 -3.64
CA PHE A 78 3.91 5.96 -4.95
C PHE A 78 5.33 5.41 -5.15
N GLY A 79 6.36 6.15 -4.73
CA GLY A 79 7.75 5.68 -4.69
C GLY A 79 7.92 4.42 -3.83
N ILE A 80 7.29 4.38 -2.65
CA ILE A 80 7.25 3.17 -1.80
C ILE A 80 6.64 1.99 -2.56
N ALA A 81 5.53 2.22 -3.27
CA ALA A 81 4.89 1.15 -4.05
C ALA A 81 5.84 0.58 -5.12
N ILE A 82 6.58 1.42 -5.84
CA ILE A 82 7.59 0.98 -6.82
C ILE A 82 8.68 0.11 -6.16
N VAL A 83 9.16 0.50 -4.97
CA VAL A 83 10.14 -0.31 -4.22
C VAL A 83 9.54 -1.69 -3.88
N LEU A 84 8.30 -1.72 -3.43
CA LEU A 84 7.64 -2.98 -3.07
C LEU A 84 7.38 -3.88 -4.30
N ILE A 85 7.08 -3.31 -5.48
CA ILE A 85 7.03 -4.07 -6.76
C ILE A 85 8.38 -4.75 -6.99
N GLY A 86 9.48 -4.01 -6.84
CA GLY A 86 10.83 -4.57 -6.95
C GLY A 86 11.11 -5.70 -5.94
N ILE A 87 10.58 -5.60 -4.71
CA ILE A 87 10.67 -6.68 -3.72
C ILE A 87 9.90 -7.92 -4.17
N LEU A 88 8.70 -7.75 -4.70
CA LEU A 88 7.86 -8.84 -5.21
C LEU A 88 8.57 -9.62 -6.32
N VAL A 89 9.21 -8.92 -7.25
CA VAL A 89 10.00 -9.50 -8.34
C VAL A 89 11.24 -10.22 -7.82
N ARG A 90 11.98 -9.62 -6.88
CA ARG A 90 13.15 -10.27 -6.25
C ARG A 90 12.78 -11.55 -5.51
N ILE A 91 11.63 -11.59 -4.84
CA ILE A 91 11.13 -12.80 -4.18
C ILE A 91 10.92 -13.91 -5.20
N TRP A 92 10.38 -13.59 -6.37
CA TRP A 92 10.17 -14.57 -7.44
C TRP A 92 11.50 -15.22 -7.88
N PHE A 93 12.52 -14.43 -8.19
CA PHE A 93 13.84 -14.97 -8.56
C PHE A 93 14.47 -15.79 -7.45
N ARG A 94 14.35 -15.34 -6.20
CA ARG A 94 14.88 -16.08 -5.05
C ARG A 94 14.18 -17.43 -4.88
N LEU A 95 12.86 -17.48 -5.08
CA LEU A 95 12.10 -18.72 -5.01
C LEU A 95 12.57 -19.69 -6.10
N GLU A 96 12.78 -19.22 -7.33
CA GLU A 96 13.24 -20.08 -8.42
C GLU A 96 14.66 -20.60 -8.17
N SER A 97 15.56 -19.74 -7.74
CA SER A 97 16.92 -20.15 -7.34
C SER A 97 16.91 -21.18 -6.20
N ILE A 98 16.05 -21.00 -5.19
CA ILE A 98 15.94 -21.97 -4.08
C ILE A 98 15.46 -23.33 -4.58
N LYS A 99 14.49 -23.38 -5.51
CA LYS A 99 14.02 -24.65 -6.08
C LYS A 99 15.13 -25.41 -6.82
N GLU A 100 16.02 -24.69 -7.48
CA GLU A 100 17.16 -25.30 -8.19
C GLU A 100 18.24 -25.80 -7.22
N THR A 101 18.56 -25.04 -6.17
CA THR A 101 19.70 -25.36 -5.28
C THR A 101 19.35 -26.27 -4.12
N LEU A 102 18.14 -26.16 -3.57
CA LEU A 102 17.76 -26.86 -2.34
C LEU A 102 17.70 -28.39 -2.47
N PRO A 103 17.33 -28.99 -3.63
CA PRO A 103 17.40 -30.44 -3.80
C PRO A 103 18.80 -31.02 -3.61
N ALA A 104 19.85 -30.28 -3.98
CA ALA A 104 21.24 -30.70 -3.79
C ALA A 104 21.71 -30.64 -2.33
N LEU A 105 20.96 -29.94 -1.46
CA LEU A 105 21.28 -29.72 -0.06
C LEU A 105 20.32 -30.44 0.90
N LYS A 106 19.33 -31.17 0.37
CA LYS A 106 18.35 -31.91 1.14
C LYS A 106 19.05 -33.05 1.89
N SER A 107 18.79 -33.18 3.19
CA SER A 107 19.20 -34.36 3.95
C SER A 107 18.24 -35.54 3.75
N ASP A 108 18.74 -36.77 3.86
CA ASP A 108 17.94 -37.99 3.67
C ASP A 108 16.89 -38.23 4.78
N GLY A 109 16.90 -37.45 5.87
CA GLY A 109 16.14 -37.72 7.10
C GLY A 109 14.85 -36.93 7.33
N GLU A 110 14.38 -36.10 6.38
CA GLU A 110 13.30 -35.11 6.61
C GLU A 110 11.85 -35.61 6.37
N ASP A 111 11.61 -36.89 6.10
CA ASP A 111 10.24 -37.42 5.86
C ASP A 111 9.38 -37.60 7.14
N ARG A 112 9.66 -36.84 8.21
CA ARG A 112 9.10 -37.07 9.55
C ARG A 112 7.71 -36.45 9.80
N HIS A 113 7.17 -35.66 8.86
CA HIS A 113 5.91 -34.94 9.10
C HIS A 113 4.69 -35.73 8.59
N ARG A 114 3.80 -36.12 9.52
CA ARG A 114 2.56 -36.81 9.19
C ARG A 114 1.56 -35.86 8.54
N VAL A 115 1.18 -36.13 7.30
CA VAL A 115 0.15 -35.35 6.57
C VAL A 115 -1.16 -35.31 7.35
N GLY A 116 -1.77 -34.12 7.45
CA GLY A 116 -3.04 -33.91 8.14
C GLY A 116 -2.90 -33.60 9.63
N SER A 117 -1.68 -33.48 10.16
CA SER A 117 -1.46 -32.98 11.52
C SER A 117 -1.32 -31.46 11.57
N GLU A 118 -1.66 -30.89 12.73
CA GLU A 118 -1.23 -29.55 13.12
C GLU A 118 0.04 -29.68 13.96
N THR A 119 1.04 -28.86 13.65
CA THR A 119 2.31 -28.80 14.39
C THR A 119 2.47 -27.40 14.96
N ASN A 120 2.74 -27.28 16.26
CA ASN A 120 3.05 -26.00 16.86
C ASN A 120 4.51 -25.63 16.55
N THR A 121 4.74 -24.39 16.13
CA THR A 121 6.07 -23.86 15.83
C THR A 121 6.27 -22.55 16.59
N ASP A 122 7.51 -22.09 16.73
CA ASP A 122 7.83 -20.81 17.37
C ASP A 122 7.14 -19.60 16.70
N TYR A 123 6.68 -19.79 15.46
CA TYR A 123 6.01 -18.76 14.64
C TYR A 123 4.49 -18.91 14.62
N GLY A 124 3.95 -19.93 15.30
CA GLY A 124 2.52 -20.24 15.41
C GLY A 124 2.16 -21.65 14.93
N VAL A 125 0.86 -21.93 14.89
CA VAL A 125 0.34 -23.23 14.45
C VAL A 125 0.52 -23.39 12.94
N ALA A 126 1.16 -24.48 12.52
CA ALA A 126 1.32 -24.85 11.12
C ALA A 126 0.50 -26.10 10.78
N THR A 127 -0.01 -26.14 9.56
CA THR A 127 -0.77 -27.27 9.01
C THR A 127 0.09 -28.03 8.01
N VAL A 128 0.13 -29.36 8.13
CA VAL A 128 0.88 -30.24 7.23
C VAL A 128 -0.06 -30.79 6.15
N THR A 129 0.22 -30.48 4.90
CA THR A 129 -0.63 -30.81 3.75
C THR A 129 0.16 -31.49 2.63
N LYS A 130 -0.50 -32.22 1.72
CA LYS A 130 0.16 -32.84 0.56
C LYS A 130 0.49 -31.85 -0.55
N THR A 131 -0.26 -30.75 -0.61
CA THR A 131 -0.20 -29.76 -1.69
C THR A 131 -0.19 -28.37 -1.09
N GLU A 132 0.30 -27.38 -1.84
CA GLU A 132 0.25 -25.99 -1.39
C GLU A 132 -1.17 -25.54 -1.04
N PRO A 133 -1.28 -24.61 -0.07
CA PRO A 133 -2.53 -23.94 0.20
C PRO A 133 -3.04 -23.22 -1.06
N ALA A 134 -4.28 -23.51 -1.44
CA ALA A 134 -4.95 -22.78 -2.51
C ALA A 134 -4.97 -21.27 -2.19
N PRO A 135 -4.83 -20.39 -3.19
CA PRO A 135 -4.89 -18.95 -2.96
C PRO A 135 -6.27 -18.58 -2.43
N LEU A 136 -6.31 -17.99 -1.23
CA LEU A 136 -7.52 -17.44 -0.64
C LEU A 136 -8.14 -16.39 -1.58
N PRO A 137 -9.47 -16.17 -1.53
CA PRO A 137 -10.13 -15.17 -2.37
C PRO A 137 -9.49 -13.79 -2.27
N ILE A 138 -9.08 -13.39 -1.06
CA ILE A 138 -8.40 -12.12 -0.80
C ILE A 138 -7.04 -12.01 -1.51
N HIS A 139 -6.32 -13.11 -1.73
CA HIS A 139 -5.05 -13.11 -2.46
C HIS A 139 -5.26 -12.88 -3.96
N ARG A 140 -6.35 -13.40 -4.53
CA ARG A 140 -6.70 -13.15 -5.94
C ARG A 140 -7.09 -11.70 -6.15
N MET A 141 -7.89 -11.17 -5.21
CA MET A 141 -8.26 -9.76 -5.18
C MET A 141 -7.03 -8.87 -5.04
N ALA A 142 -6.13 -9.20 -4.10
CA ALA A 142 -4.88 -8.46 -3.91
C ALA A 142 -4.04 -8.39 -5.18
N LYS A 143 -3.81 -9.52 -5.86
CA LYS A 143 -3.00 -9.60 -7.09
C LYS A 143 -3.57 -8.80 -8.26
N THR A 144 -4.87 -8.54 -8.26
CA THR A 144 -5.56 -7.85 -9.36
C THR A 144 -5.84 -6.38 -9.06
N MET A 145 -6.07 -6.04 -7.80
CA MET A 145 -6.52 -4.69 -7.41
C MET A 145 -5.39 -3.72 -7.06
N TRP A 146 -4.17 -4.19 -6.72
CA TRP A 146 -3.10 -3.28 -6.30
C TRP A 146 -2.74 -2.25 -7.39
N ALA A 147 -2.55 -2.68 -8.63
CA ALA A 147 -2.13 -1.84 -9.73
C ALA A 147 -3.17 -0.77 -10.11
N PRO A 148 -4.45 -1.11 -10.36
CA PRO A 148 -5.45 -0.10 -10.68
C PRO A 148 -5.65 0.89 -9.53
N MET A 149 -5.60 0.45 -8.27
CA MET A 149 -5.75 1.37 -7.13
C MET A 149 -4.59 2.36 -7.00
N LEU A 150 -3.35 1.91 -7.22
CA LEU A 150 -2.19 2.81 -7.21
C LEU A 150 -2.27 3.86 -8.32
N VAL A 151 -2.59 3.42 -9.53
CA VAL A 151 -2.69 4.32 -10.70
C VAL A 151 -3.84 5.30 -10.52
N MET A 152 -5.04 4.81 -10.19
CA MET A 152 -6.20 5.67 -9.97
C MET A 152 -5.97 6.62 -8.79
N GLY A 153 -5.43 6.13 -7.67
CA GLY A 153 -5.13 6.96 -6.50
C GLY A 153 -4.17 8.10 -6.85
N TYR A 154 -3.10 7.81 -7.59
CA TYR A 154 -2.16 8.83 -8.03
C TYR A 154 -2.78 9.83 -9.03
N MET A 155 -3.56 9.34 -10.01
CA MET A 155 -4.25 10.20 -10.98
C MET A 155 -5.26 11.14 -10.32
N ILE A 156 -5.99 10.63 -9.32
CA ILE A 156 -6.95 11.43 -8.54
C ILE A 156 -6.22 12.49 -7.72
N LEU A 157 -5.05 12.19 -7.15
CA LEU A 157 -4.22 13.20 -6.47
C LEU A 157 -3.82 14.32 -7.43
N VAL A 158 -3.35 13.98 -8.63
CA VAL A 158 -3.00 14.98 -9.66
C VAL A 158 -4.22 15.84 -10.03
N ALA A 159 -5.39 15.22 -10.25
CA ALA A 159 -6.63 15.95 -10.51
C ALA A 159 -6.99 16.90 -9.35
N GLY A 160 -6.86 16.43 -8.11
CA GLY A 160 -7.06 17.25 -6.92
C GLY A 160 -6.06 18.40 -6.81
N THR A 161 -4.81 18.22 -7.22
CA THR A 161 -3.81 19.30 -7.26
C THR A 161 -4.14 20.33 -8.32
N ILE A 162 -4.59 19.92 -9.51
CA ILE A 162 -5.09 20.85 -10.53
C ILE A 162 -6.25 21.67 -9.96
N MET A 163 -7.18 21.00 -9.27
CA MET A 163 -8.30 21.69 -8.61
C MET A 163 -7.84 22.68 -7.53
N SER A 164 -6.74 22.40 -6.83
CA SER A 164 -6.18 23.33 -5.83
C SER A 164 -5.67 24.64 -6.44
N PHE A 165 -5.18 24.62 -7.68
CA PHE A 165 -4.82 25.83 -8.41
C PHE A 165 -6.05 26.62 -8.83
N VAL A 166 -7.13 25.94 -9.22
CA VAL A 166 -8.42 26.58 -9.49
C VAL A 166 -8.96 27.23 -8.22
N TRP A 167 -8.91 26.55 -7.08
CA TRP A 167 -9.25 27.13 -5.78
C TRP A 167 -8.44 28.39 -5.52
N SER A 168 -7.12 28.32 -5.65
CA SER A 168 -6.20 29.46 -5.46
C SER A 168 -6.58 30.67 -6.34
N SER A 169 -6.89 30.43 -7.62
CA SER A 169 -7.23 31.51 -8.56
C SER A 169 -8.54 32.26 -8.24
N ASN A 170 -9.44 31.64 -7.48
CA ASN A 170 -10.77 32.20 -7.19
C ASN A 170 -10.88 32.89 -5.82
N VAL A 171 -9.89 32.75 -4.93
CA VAL A 171 -9.96 33.24 -3.53
C VAL A 171 -10.33 34.72 -3.41
N GLY A 172 -9.85 35.57 -4.32
CA GLY A 172 -10.09 37.02 -4.29
C GLY A 172 -11.15 37.53 -5.27
N SER A 173 -11.59 36.70 -6.22
CA SER A 173 -12.46 37.10 -7.34
C SER A 173 -13.86 36.52 -7.25
N ASP A 174 -13.99 35.25 -6.86
CA ASP A 174 -15.27 34.55 -6.70
C ASP A 174 -15.21 33.62 -5.47
N PRO A 175 -15.66 34.11 -4.29
CA PRO A 175 -15.66 33.33 -3.07
C PRO A 175 -16.50 32.05 -3.15
N GLY A 176 -17.57 32.03 -3.96
CA GLY A 176 -18.43 30.85 -4.12
C GLY A 176 -17.67 29.75 -4.87
N ALA A 177 -17.12 30.09 -6.04
CA ALA A 177 -16.29 29.17 -6.81
C ALA A 177 -15.05 28.70 -6.02
N ALA A 178 -14.47 29.55 -5.18
CA ALA A 178 -13.36 29.17 -4.30
C ALA A 178 -13.75 28.11 -3.26
N ILE A 179 -14.92 28.22 -2.64
CA ILE A 179 -15.42 27.24 -1.65
C ILE A 179 -15.66 25.88 -2.31
N ASP A 180 -16.33 25.87 -3.45
CA ASP A 180 -16.61 24.64 -4.21
C ASP A 180 -15.31 23.96 -4.65
N ALA A 181 -14.38 24.74 -5.20
CA ALA A 181 -13.07 24.26 -5.60
C ALA A 181 -12.26 23.68 -4.42
N ALA A 182 -12.33 24.30 -3.24
CA ALA A 182 -11.66 23.81 -2.05
C ALA A 182 -12.20 22.44 -1.60
N ALA A 183 -13.52 22.25 -1.63
CA ALA A 183 -14.14 21.00 -1.22
C ALA A 183 -13.86 19.87 -2.22
N TRP A 184 -13.89 20.13 -3.53
CA TRP A 184 -13.45 19.16 -4.54
C TRP A 184 -11.96 18.81 -4.40
N THR A 185 -11.12 19.82 -4.15
CA THR A 185 -9.69 19.63 -3.91
C THR A 185 -9.46 18.64 -2.75
N GLN A 186 -10.09 18.90 -1.60
CA GLN A 186 -9.94 18.06 -0.41
C GLN A 186 -10.52 16.66 -0.62
N GLY A 187 -11.72 16.54 -1.19
CA GLY A 187 -12.35 15.26 -1.47
C GLY A 187 -11.50 14.39 -2.39
N LEU A 188 -11.07 14.93 -3.54
CA LEU A 188 -10.24 14.21 -4.50
C LEU A 188 -8.91 13.79 -3.85
N GLN A 189 -8.22 14.72 -3.19
CA GLN A 189 -6.91 14.42 -2.64
C GLN A 189 -6.95 13.32 -1.57
N PHE A 190 -7.91 13.35 -0.65
CA PHE A 190 -8.01 12.32 0.39
C PHE A 190 -8.49 10.98 -0.16
N LEU A 191 -9.41 10.97 -1.15
CA LEU A 191 -9.76 9.75 -1.86
C LEU A 191 -8.53 9.13 -2.54
N GLY A 192 -7.74 9.97 -3.21
CA GLY A 192 -6.50 9.57 -3.87
C GLY A 192 -5.50 8.96 -2.90
N GLU A 193 -5.32 9.56 -1.72
CA GLU A 193 -4.46 9.00 -0.67
C GLU A 193 -4.97 7.64 -0.13
N ALA A 194 -6.27 7.53 0.14
CA ALA A 194 -6.87 6.30 0.63
C ALA A 194 -6.72 5.15 -0.40
N LEU A 195 -6.97 5.43 -1.68
CA LEU A 195 -6.77 4.47 -2.77
C LEU A 195 -5.30 4.07 -2.92
N LEU A 196 -4.38 5.02 -2.79
CA LEU A 196 -2.96 4.76 -2.94
C LEU A 196 -2.41 3.89 -1.78
N LEU A 197 -2.78 4.20 -0.54
CA LEU A 197 -2.44 3.37 0.63
C LEU A 197 -3.12 1.98 0.58
N SER A 198 -4.35 1.90 0.07
CA SER A 198 -5.02 0.62 -0.19
C SER A 198 -4.30 -0.19 -1.26
N GLY A 199 -3.85 0.44 -2.34
CA GLY A 199 -3.02 -0.18 -3.37
C GLY A 199 -1.72 -0.75 -2.82
N ILE A 200 -1.03 0.00 -1.94
CA ILE A 200 0.16 -0.48 -1.21
C ILE A 200 -0.20 -1.69 -0.34
N SER A 201 -1.33 -1.65 0.35
CA SER A 201 -1.81 -2.74 1.19
C SER A 201 -2.06 -4.01 0.38
N PHE A 202 -2.74 -3.92 -0.76
CA PHE A 202 -2.93 -5.06 -1.67
C PHE A 202 -1.61 -5.59 -2.24
N LEU A 203 -0.63 -4.72 -2.44
CA LEU A 203 0.68 -5.13 -2.88
C LEU A 203 1.41 -5.93 -1.78
N LEU A 204 1.36 -5.49 -0.52
CA LEU A 204 1.88 -6.25 0.63
C LEU A 204 1.16 -7.60 0.80
N ALA A 205 -0.16 -7.63 0.61
CA ALA A 205 -0.92 -8.88 0.61
C ALA A 205 -0.46 -9.83 -0.52
N SER A 206 -0.11 -9.30 -1.69
CA SER A 206 0.43 -10.07 -2.81
C SER A 206 1.82 -10.64 -2.50
N ILE A 207 2.68 -9.87 -1.81
CA ILE A 207 3.97 -10.34 -1.29
C ILE A 207 3.74 -11.52 -0.33
N LEU A 208 2.86 -11.36 0.65
CA LEU A 208 2.55 -12.39 1.63
C LEU A 208 2.02 -13.67 0.97
N ALA A 209 1.14 -13.53 -0.02
CA ALA A 209 0.61 -14.64 -0.78
C ALA A 209 1.71 -15.41 -1.51
N ASN A 210 2.63 -14.70 -2.18
CA ASN A 210 3.75 -15.32 -2.91
C ASN A 210 4.76 -16.00 -1.97
N LEU A 211 5.03 -15.42 -0.80
CA LEU A 211 5.87 -16.07 0.21
C LEU A 211 5.23 -17.36 0.74
N ARG A 212 3.92 -17.35 0.97
CA ARG A 212 3.16 -18.50 1.46
C ARG A 212 3.13 -19.64 0.43
N SER A 213 2.75 -19.36 -0.81
CA SER A 213 2.67 -20.38 -1.86
C SER A 213 4.07 -20.83 -2.29
N GLY A 214 5.00 -19.89 -2.49
CA GLY A 214 6.37 -20.18 -2.91
C GLY A 214 7.09 -21.13 -1.97
N GLY A 215 6.97 -20.93 -0.66
CA GLY A 215 7.55 -21.85 0.33
C GLY A 215 6.93 -23.24 0.35
N GLY A 216 5.65 -23.37 -0.02
CA GLY A 216 5.01 -24.67 -0.18
C GLY A 216 5.40 -25.38 -1.48
N GLU A 217 5.60 -24.64 -2.57
CA GLU A 217 6.06 -25.18 -3.86
C GLU A 217 7.44 -25.80 -3.73
N VAL A 218 8.35 -25.08 -3.07
CA VAL A 218 9.70 -25.58 -2.77
C VAL A 218 9.64 -26.92 -2.02
N GLN A 219 8.78 -27.02 -0.99
CA GLN A 219 8.63 -28.26 -0.22
C GLN A 219 8.05 -29.39 -1.08
N ARG A 220 7.04 -29.11 -1.91
CA ARG A 220 6.44 -30.12 -2.79
C ARG A 220 7.44 -30.67 -3.81
N GLN A 221 8.24 -29.81 -4.42
CA GLN A 221 9.24 -30.21 -5.42
C GLN A 221 10.32 -31.11 -4.82
N LEU A 222 10.60 -30.98 -3.53
CA LEU A 222 11.50 -31.86 -2.78
C LEU A 222 10.87 -33.20 -2.37
N GLY A 223 9.61 -33.44 -2.76
CA GLY A 223 8.82 -34.59 -2.32
C GLY A 223 8.41 -34.54 -0.85
N LEU A 224 8.63 -33.40 -0.18
CA LEU A 224 8.34 -33.25 1.25
C LEU A 224 6.87 -32.85 1.47
N PRO A 225 6.27 -33.27 2.60
CA PRO A 225 4.98 -32.76 3.02
C PRO A 225 5.06 -31.23 3.23
N VAL A 226 4.06 -30.52 2.70
CA VAL A 226 4.01 -29.06 2.69
C VAL A 226 3.53 -28.55 4.04
N VAL A 227 4.45 -28.00 4.83
CA VAL A 227 4.17 -27.37 6.12
C VAL A 227 3.94 -25.88 5.88
N THR A 228 2.74 -25.40 6.22
CA THR A 228 2.41 -23.98 6.07
C THR A 228 1.79 -23.42 7.33
N LEU A 229 2.20 -22.20 7.70
CA LEU A 229 1.66 -21.51 8.86
C LEU A 229 0.16 -21.25 8.66
N LYS A 230 -0.66 -21.44 9.69
CA LYS A 230 -2.06 -20.99 9.68
C LYS A 230 -2.08 -19.46 9.63
N MET A 231 -3.15 -18.88 9.09
CA MET A 231 -3.24 -17.43 8.96
C MET A 231 -3.16 -16.76 10.35
N PRO A 232 -2.10 -15.97 10.63
CA PRO A 232 -1.93 -15.36 11.94
C PRO A 232 -2.97 -14.27 12.17
N VAL A 233 -3.26 -13.96 13.43
CA VAL A 233 -4.26 -12.94 13.81
C VAL A 233 -3.89 -11.57 13.21
N THR A 234 -2.60 -11.25 13.17
CA THR A 234 -2.08 -10.01 12.56
C THR A 234 -2.46 -9.88 11.08
N ALA A 235 -2.47 -10.97 10.32
CA ALA A 235 -2.87 -10.97 8.91
C ALA A 235 -4.37 -10.69 8.75
N LYS A 236 -5.19 -11.25 9.64
CA LYS A 236 -6.65 -11.01 9.63
C LYS A 236 -6.97 -9.58 10.03
N ALA A 237 -6.32 -9.08 11.08
CA ALA A 237 -6.45 -7.70 11.53
C ALA A 237 -6.02 -6.72 10.44
N PHE A 238 -4.90 -6.98 9.76
CA PHE A 238 -4.47 -6.21 8.59
C PHE A 238 -5.59 -6.07 7.54
N ILE A 239 -6.19 -7.18 7.12
CA ILE A 239 -7.24 -7.16 6.08
C ILE A 239 -8.46 -6.35 6.57
N ALA A 240 -8.88 -6.56 7.82
CA ALA A 240 -10.00 -5.83 8.40
C ALA A 240 -9.73 -4.32 8.45
N LEU A 241 -8.57 -3.92 8.97
CA LEU A 241 -8.19 -2.50 9.06
C LEU A 241 -8.07 -1.85 7.67
N MET A 242 -7.49 -2.55 6.70
CA MET A 242 -7.39 -2.07 5.33
C MET A 242 -8.78 -1.81 4.72
N MET A 243 -9.70 -2.76 4.87
CA MET A 243 -11.05 -2.62 4.32
C MET A 243 -11.82 -1.49 5.01
N MET A 244 -11.74 -1.40 6.34
CA MET A 244 -12.38 -0.31 7.09
C MET A 244 -11.81 1.06 6.72
N GLY A 245 -10.48 1.16 6.59
CA GLY A 245 -9.81 2.39 6.22
C GLY A 245 -10.19 2.85 4.80
N LEU A 246 -10.23 1.94 3.83
CA LEU A 246 -10.68 2.24 2.48
C LEU A 246 -12.13 2.71 2.45
N VAL A 247 -13.04 2.01 3.13
CA VAL A 247 -14.46 2.40 3.21
C VAL A 247 -14.60 3.77 3.86
N ALA A 248 -13.89 4.04 4.96
CA ALA A 248 -13.89 5.34 5.61
C ALA A 248 -13.44 6.46 4.65
N GLY A 249 -12.40 6.23 3.84
CA GLY A 249 -11.93 7.19 2.84
C GLY A 249 -12.95 7.44 1.71
N VAL A 250 -13.64 6.40 1.26
CA VAL A 250 -14.73 6.53 0.26
C VAL A 250 -15.92 7.30 0.85
N VAL A 251 -16.34 6.97 2.07
CA VAL A 251 -17.43 7.68 2.76
C VAL A 251 -17.07 9.15 2.95
N GLN A 252 -15.84 9.45 3.33
CA GLN A 252 -15.35 10.82 3.46
C GLN A 252 -15.45 11.59 2.13
N PHE A 253 -15.04 10.97 1.02
CA PHE A 253 -15.18 11.58 -0.30
C PHE A 253 -16.64 11.90 -0.63
N VAL A 254 -17.55 10.95 -0.39
CA VAL A 254 -18.99 11.15 -0.61
C VAL A 254 -19.51 12.32 0.24
N LEU A 255 -19.06 12.46 1.48
CA LEU A 255 -19.44 13.59 2.34
C LEU A 255 -18.94 14.94 1.80
N TYR A 256 -17.76 15.01 1.17
CA TYR A 256 -17.31 16.24 0.48
C TYR A 256 -18.21 16.57 -0.72
N VAL A 257 -18.63 15.57 -1.50
CA VAL A 257 -19.51 15.76 -2.67
C VAL A 257 -20.93 16.15 -2.27
N VAL A 258 -21.47 15.53 -1.21
CA VAL A 258 -22.79 15.90 -0.67
C VAL A 258 -22.74 17.30 -0.06
N GLY A 259 -21.67 17.63 0.67
CA GLY A 259 -21.49 18.96 1.26
C GLY A 259 -21.44 20.10 0.23
N THR A 260 -20.90 19.85 -0.96
CA THR A 260 -20.87 20.83 -2.07
C THR A 260 -22.17 20.92 -2.85
N SER A 261 -23.04 19.92 -2.78
CA SER A 261 -24.31 19.88 -3.50
C SER A 261 -25.52 20.26 -2.64
N SER A 262 -25.35 20.41 -1.33
CA SER A 262 -26.42 20.81 -0.41
C SER A 262 -26.50 22.33 -0.29
N THR A 263 -27.73 22.86 -0.24
CA THR A 263 -28.02 24.26 0.07
C THR A 263 -28.42 24.47 1.53
N ASP A 264 -28.51 23.40 2.32
CA ASP A 264 -28.89 23.45 3.74
C ASP A 264 -27.65 23.61 4.64
N ALA A 265 -27.55 24.78 5.27
CA ALA A 265 -26.44 25.12 6.16
C ALA A 265 -26.26 24.14 7.33
N GLY A 266 -27.35 23.54 7.84
CA GLY A 266 -27.29 22.56 8.92
C GLY A 266 -26.61 21.26 8.50
N GLN A 267 -26.88 20.80 7.28
CA GLN A 267 -26.28 19.59 6.71
C GLN A 267 -24.80 19.81 6.37
N ILE A 268 -24.44 20.96 5.81
CA ILE A 268 -23.05 21.33 5.51
C ILE A 268 -22.21 21.34 6.78
N ALA A 269 -22.69 22.00 7.84
CA ALA A 269 -21.98 22.09 9.12
C ALA A 269 -21.79 20.72 9.78
N THR A 270 -22.84 19.88 9.74
CA THR A 270 -22.79 18.52 10.29
C THR A 270 -21.80 17.65 9.51
N ALA A 271 -21.83 17.68 8.18
CA ALA A 271 -20.87 16.95 7.34
C ALA A 271 -19.44 17.43 7.61
N ALA A 272 -19.20 18.74 7.63
CA ALA A 272 -17.89 19.35 7.87
C ALA A 272 -17.26 18.92 9.21
N ALA A 273 -18.07 18.75 10.26
CA ALA A 273 -17.59 18.31 11.57
C ALA A 273 -16.95 16.91 11.55
N TRP A 274 -17.40 16.03 10.64
CA TRP A 274 -16.90 14.65 10.52
C TRP A 274 -15.81 14.48 9.46
N LEU A 275 -15.68 15.40 8.50
CA LEU A 275 -14.72 15.28 7.40
C LEU A 275 -13.26 15.18 7.86
N GLY A 276 -12.88 15.99 8.85
CA GLY A 276 -11.54 15.95 9.44
C GLY A 276 -11.27 14.64 10.21
N PRO A 277 -12.07 14.30 11.23
CA PRO A 277 -11.90 13.07 11.99
C PRO A 277 -11.94 11.80 11.12
N LEU A 278 -12.85 11.74 10.14
CA LEU A 278 -12.97 10.57 9.26
C LEU A 278 -11.75 10.39 8.36
N ARG A 279 -11.11 11.50 7.95
CA ARG A 279 -9.81 11.48 7.24
C ARG A 279 -8.75 10.77 8.04
N GLU A 280 -8.53 11.26 9.26
CA GLU A 280 -7.45 10.76 10.12
C GLU A 280 -7.72 9.31 10.52
N LEU A 281 -8.99 8.95 10.73
CA LEU A 281 -9.40 7.57 10.95
C LEU A 281 -9.08 6.69 9.73
N SER A 282 -9.46 7.11 8.51
CA SER A 282 -9.19 6.35 7.29
C SER A 282 -7.69 6.11 7.10
N LEU A 283 -6.89 7.18 7.13
CA LEU A 283 -5.44 7.11 6.97
C LEU A 283 -4.79 6.28 8.10
N GLY A 284 -5.22 6.50 9.34
CA GLY A 284 -4.72 5.77 10.51
C GLY A 284 -5.00 4.28 10.45
N LEU A 285 -6.19 3.88 10.02
CA LEU A 285 -6.56 2.47 9.82
C LEU A 285 -5.72 1.82 8.72
N LEU A 286 -5.52 2.50 7.59
CA LEU A 286 -4.70 2.00 6.48
C LEU A 286 -3.24 1.83 6.90
N LEU A 287 -2.65 2.84 7.56
CA LEU A 287 -1.28 2.78 8.07
C LEU A 287 -1.10 1.70 9.14
N SER A 288 -2.04 1.57 10.07
CA SER A 288 -2.04 0.51 11.08
C SER A 288 -2.10 -0.87 10.43
N GLY A 289 -2.93 -1.03 9.39
CA GLY A 289 -2.97 -2.24 8.56
C GLY A 289 -1.61 -2.54 7.93
N ILE A 290 -0.96 -1.55 7.31
CA ILE A 290 0.36 -1.71 6.69
C ILE A 290 1.39 -2.19 7.71
N VAL A 291 1.41 -1.61 8.93
CA VAL A 291 2.33 -2.06 10.00
C VAL A 291 2.09 -3.53 10.36
N LEU A 292 0.82 -3.94 10.53
CA LEU A 292 0.50 -5.35 10.80
C LEU A 292 0.85 -6.29 9.64
N ALA A 293 0.73 -5.82 8.40
CA ALA A 293 1.14 -6.58 7.23
C ALA A 293 2.66 -6.82 7.23
N LEU A 294 3.45 -5.79 7.53
CA LEU A 294 4.91 -5.90 7.64
C LEU A 294 5.33 -6.84 8.77
N ALA A 295 4.71 -6.75 9.95
CA ALA A 295 4.95 -7.68 11.05
C ALA A 295 4.63 -9.13 10.66
N THR A 296 3.54 -9.32 9.92
CA THR A 296 3.15 -10.64 9.40
C THR A 296 4.17 -11.18 8.39
N ILE A 297 4.64 -10.34 7.47
CA ILE A 297 5.67 -10.71 6.49
C ILE A 297 6.97 -11.12 7.21
N ALA A 298 7.40 -10.38 8.24
CA ALA A 298 8.57 -10.74 9.04
C ALA A 298 8.42 -12.12 9.71
N ASN A 299 7.26 -12.39 10.30
CA ASN A 299 6.98 -13.68 10.94
C ASN A 299 6.99 -14.84 9.92
N VAL A 300 6.35 -14.65 8.76
CA VAL A 300 6.34 -15.66 7.69
C VAL A 300 7.74 -15.90 7.13
N LEU A 301 8.56 -14.87 6.94
CA LEU A 301 9.94 -15.03 6.50
C LEU A 301 10.78 -15.82 7.52
N GLY A 302 10.62 -15.54 8.82
CA GLY A 302 11.27 -16.29 9.89
C GLY A 302 10.90 -17.77 9.87
N PHE A 303 9.60 -18.06 9.73
CA PHE A 303 9.11 -19.43 9.57
C PHE A 303 9.71 -20.14 8.35
N GLN A 304 9.71 -19.49 7.18
CA GLN A 304 10.27 -20.08 5.96
C GLN A 304 11.77 -20.36 6.08
N PHE A 305 12.52 -19.44 6.70
CA PHE A 305 13.95 -19.64 6.94
C PHE A 305 14.22 -20.81 7.89
N ASN A 306 13.48 -20.91 9.00
CA ASN A 306 13.59 -22.06 9.91
C ASN A 306 13.27 -23.37 9.18
N ARG A 307 12.22 -23.38 8.35
CA ARG A 307 11.86 -24.56 7.55
C ARG A 307 12.98 -24.99 6.60
N ILE A 308 13.57 -24.06 5.85
CA ILE A 308 14.71 -24.35 4.96
C ILE A 308 15.90 -24.88 5.75
N LYS A 309 16.20 -24.29 6.92
CA LYS A 309 17.27 -24.78 7.79
C LYS A 309 17.00 -26.21 8.26
N GLY A 310 15.76 -26.54 8.62
CA GLY A 310 15.32 -27.91 8.91
C GLY A 310 15.72 -28.85 7.79
N ILE A 311 15.25 -28.57 6.57
CA ILE A 311 15.48 -29.35 5.33
C ILE A 311 16.95 -29.68 5.08
N VAL A 312 17.84 -28.76 5.45
CA VAL A 312 19.29 -28.93 5.25
C VAL A 312 19.96 -29.65 6.42
N THR A 313 19.44 -29.48 7.64
CA THR A 313 20.13 -29.93 8.88
C THR A 313 19.55 -31.19 9.51
N ALA A 314 18.40 -31.70 9.04
CA ALA A 314 17.85 -32.96 9.52
C ALA A 314 18.64 -34.18 8.97
N SER A 315 19.93 -34.23 9.26
CA SER A 315 20.78 -35.42 9.17
C SER A 315 20.65 -36.23 10.46
#